data_AF-A0A916IYZ6-F1
#
_entry.id   AF-A0A916IYZ6-F1
#
_cell.length_a   1.000
_cell.length_b   1.000
_cell.length_c   1.000
_cell.angle_alpha   90.00
_cell.angle_beta   90.00
_cell.angle_gamma   90.00
#
_symmetry.space_group_name_H-M   'P 1'
#
loop_
_entity.id
_entity.type
_entity.pdbx_description
1 polymer ?
#
loop_
_entity_poly.entity_id
_entity_poly.type
_entity_poly.pdbx_seq_one_letter_code
_entity_poly.pdbx_strand_id
1 'polypeptide(L)'
;MGDEKVVGAGSELGVQYQVWREGPKGLVALIHGFLDDRHTWQRFASAASLDGWTVVSMDYAKGVTSNALDAYATRVAGLIEKLREPRLPVVLVGHSMGGQVAELVAGVSRVDALALILPAPLRGYPLTADQMQAFQALARQKDPQVVGKGRAARTFEADPDAMQVLVASAVNTPVDESLVELEAWVQGHRLGAVPSRAYAPTLVITSDDKFFSPSFLQEAVCARFANVSTQHVAGAGHWPHVEKPQATADAVAAFIAEIRPNLSAPQVISASNLDRTAEEFEEWFFESYVDTWIAVCSGAAEPESMLQYWGAPLHAAAMVRTQWLMSESDVLAQIRATQAPLKASGYRTTKILDRRVTIYNQSAACVDALWSRKGAQDQELQRVATHFEVHRTDNGWRVVAMANTLTDAEQLAQVWPLR
;
A
#
# COMPACT_ATOMS: atom_id res chain seq x y z
N MET A 1 -9.20 2.75 -31.29
CA MET A 1 -8.53 2.80 -29.97
C MET A 1 -7.05 2.84 -30.28
N GLY A 2 -6.35 3.89 -29.83
CA GLY A 2 -4.95 4.08 -30.20
C GLY A 2 -4.07 3.00 -29.61
N ASP A 3 -3.17 2.43 -30.41
CA ASP A 3 -2.10 1.58 -29.92
C ASP A 3 -1.31 2.36 -28.88
N GLU A 4 -1.44 1.97 -27.60
CA GLU A 4 -0.60 2.52 -26.56
C GLU A 4 0.84 2.13 -26.88
N LYS A 5 1.61 3.12 -27.33
CA LYS A 5 3.04 2.95 -27.57
C LYS A 5 3.73 2.86 -26.22
N VAL A 6 4.51 1.81 -26.09
CA VAL A 6 5.54 1.64 -25.07
C VAL A 6 6.24 2.97 -24.83
N VAL A 7 6.14 3.48 -23.60
CA VAL A 7 6.70 4.79 -23.21
C VAL A 7 8.14 4.68 -22.72
N GLY A 8 8.59 3.48 -22.35
CA GLY A 8 9.96 3.22 -21.94
C GLY A 8 10.33 1.74 -21.90
N ALA A 9 11.61 1.44 -21.81
CA ALA A 9 12.13 0.11 -21.56
C ALA A 9 13.47 0.19 -20.82
N GLY A 10 13.81 -0.82 -20.04
CA GLY A 10 15.03 -0.85 -19.25
C GLY A 10 15.50 -2.25 -18.90
N SER A 11 16.65 -2.32 -18.25
CA SER A 11 17.22 -3.55 -17.71
C SER A 11 17.82 -3.27 -16.34
N GLU A 12 17.36 -3.99 -15.33
CA GLU A 12 17.82 -3.83 -13.95
C GLU A 12 17.93 -5.19 -13.28
N LEU A 13 19.01 -5.44 -12.54
CA LEU A 13 19.26 -6.73 -11.86
C LEU A 13 19.17 -7.96 -12.80
N GLY A 14 19.46 -7.77 -14.08
CA GLY A 14 19.36 -8.80 -15.11
C GLY A 14 17.93 -9.07 -15.61
N VAL A 15 16.94 -8.29 -15.16
CA VAL A 15 15.54 -8.33 -15.60
C VAL A 15 15.32 -7.24 -16.64
N GLN A 16 14.90 -7.63 -17.85
CA GLN A 16 14.42 -6.68 -18.85
C GLN A 16 12.96 -6.32 -18.57
N TYR A 17 12.61 -5.05 -18.73
CA TYR A 17 11.24 -4.59 -18.52
C TYR A 17 10.83 -3.52 -19.53
N GLN A 18 9.52 -3.35 -19.66
CA GLN A 18 8.87 -2.44 -20.58
C GLN A 18 7.79 -1.65 -19.84
N VAL A 19 7.82 -0.33 -19.98
CA VAL A 19 6.85 0.59 -19.41
C VAL A 19 5.80 0.89 -20.48
N TRP A 20 4.55 0.51 -20.21
CA TRP A 20 3.42 0.73 -21.11
C TRP A 20 2.81 2.11 -20.91
N ARG A 21 2.79 2.57 -19.66
CA ARG A 21 2.31 3.89 -19.25
C ARG A 21 2.90 4.23 -17.90
N GLU A 22 2.95 5.53 -17.60
CA GLU A 22 3.38 6.08 -16.32
C GLU A 22 2.22 6.82 -15.67
N GLY A 23 2.14 6.76 -14.33
CA GLY A 23 1.18 7.57 -13.61
C GLY A 23 1.39 7.56 -12.09
N PRO A 24 0.80 8.55 -11.40
CA PRO A 24 1.08 8.82 -9.99
C PRO A 24 0.27 7.96 -9.01
N LYS A 25 -0.56 7.02 -9.48
CA LYS A 25 -1.41 6.19 -8.60
C LYS A 25 -0.68 5.00 -7.99
N GLY A 26 0.37 4.50 -8.63
CA GLY A 26 1.12 3.33 -8.17
C GLY A 26 1.64 2.48 -9.31
N LEU A 27 2.13 1.29 -8.97
CA LEU A 27 2.77 0.36 -9.90
C LEU A 27 1.91 -0.88 -10.11
N VAL A 28 1.67 -1.25 -11.37
CA VAL A 28 1.13 -2.55 -11.79
C VAL A 28 2.24 -3.30 -12.51
N ALA A 29 2.71 -4.40 -11.92
CA ALA A 29 3.78 -5.24 -12.44
C ALA A 29 3.23 -6.53 -13.05
N LEU A 30 3.49 -6.75 -14.34
CA LEU A 30 2.98 -7.88 -15.12
C LEU A 30 4.08 -8.93 -15.32
N ILE A 31 3.82 -10.17 -14.89
CA ILE A 31 4.80 -11.27 -14.78
C ILE A 31 4.31 -12.45 -15.62
N HIS A 32 5.08 -12.80 -16.66
CA HIS A 32 4.68 -13.78 -17.69
C HIS A 32 4.79 -15.26 -17.25
N GLY A 33 4.15 -16.14 -18.00
CA GLY A 33 4.21 -17.59 -17.81
C GLY A 33 5.43 -18.26 -18.47
N PHE A 34 5.50 -19.57 -18.34
CA PHE A 34 6.50 -20.42 -19.00
C PHE A 34 6.48 -20.25 -20.53
N LEU A 35 7.66 -20.07 -21.16
CA LEU A 35 7.85 -19.81 -22.61
C LEU A 35 7.23 -18.51 -23.13
N ASP A 36 6.76 -17.63 -22.26
CA ASP A 36 6.32 -16.30 -22.62
C ASP A 36 7.43 -15.28 -22.28
N ASP A 37 7.20 -14.01 -22.61
CA ASP A 37 8.09 -12.90 -22.25
C ASP A 37 7.24 -11.63 -22.00
N ARG A 38 7.87 -10.50 -21.69
CA ARG A 38 7.16 -9.24 -21.41
C ARG A 38 6.22 -8.76 -22.52
N HIS A 39 6.39 -9.22 -23.77
CA HIS A 39 5.62 -8.76 -24.93
C HIS A 39 4.22 -9.37 -24.98
N THR A 40 3.99 -10.53 -24.36
CA THR A 40 2.67 -11.20 -24.35
C THR A 40 1.61 -10.36 -23.63
N TRP A 41 2.02 -9.39 -22.81
CA TRP A 41 1.15 -8.44 -22.13
C TRP A 41 0.65 -7.29 -23.00
N GLN A 42 1.14 -7.12 -24.22
CA GLN A 42 0.83 -5.95 -25.07
C GLN A 42 -0.66 -5.66 -25.18
N ARG A 43 -1.47 -6.69 -25.48
CA ARG A 43 -2.93 -6.51 -25.66
C ARG A 43 -3.65 -6.25 -24.34
N PHE A 44 -3.24 -6.91 -23.26
CA PHE A 44 -3.76 -6.63 -21.92
C PHE A 44 -3.46 -5.18 -21.53
N ALA A 45 -2.20 -4.75 -21.63
CA ALA A 45 -1.77 -3.40 -21.27
C ALA A 45 -2.51 -2.33 -22.10
N SER A 46 -2.71 -2.58 -23.40
CA SER A 46 -3.45 -1.66 -24.28
C SER A 46 -4.94 -1.60 -23.95
N ALA A 47 -5.55 -2.70 -23.51
CA ALA A 47 -6.98 -2.77 -23.18
C ALA A 47 -7.30 -2.30 -21.76
N ALA A 48 -6.30 -2.30 -20.87
CA ALA A 48 -6.50 -2.03 -19.46
C ALA A 48 -6.89 -0.58 -19.17
N SER A 49 -8.03 -0.41 -18.49
CA SER A 49 -8.48 0.86 -17.94
C SER A 49 -7.75 1.18 -16.63
N LEU A 50 -6.42 1.30 -16.70
CA LEU A 50 -5.53 1.56 -15.56
C LEU A 50 -5.02 3.00 -15.55
N ASP A 51 -5.91 3.96 -15.80
CA ASP A 51 -5.57 5.38 -15.92
C ASP A 51 -4.88 5.90 -14.66
N GLY A 52 -3.71 6.51 -14.85
CA GLY A 52 -2.88 7.06 -13.78
C GLY A 52 -2.04 6.03 -13.03
N TRP A 53 -2.05 4.75 -13.41
CA TRP A 53 -1.09 3.77 -12.92
C TRP A 53 0.14 3.71 -13.82
N THR A 54 1.31 3.46 -13.23
CA THR A 54 2.48 2.99 -13.96
C THR A 54 2.32 1.50 -14.21
N VAL A 55 2.35 1.07 -15.48
CA VAL A 55 2.17 -0.34 -15.86
C VAL A 55 3.44 -0.85 -16.52
N VAL A 56 4.01 -1.92 -15.96
CA VAL A 56 5.29 -2.48 -16.39
C VAL A 56 5.16 -3.98 -16.62
N SER A 57 5.58 -4.49 -17.78
CA SER A 57 5.81 -5.92 -17.98
C SER A 57 7.30 -6.22 -17.95
N MET A 58 7.67 -7.43 -17.53
CA MET A 58 9.08 -7.81 -17.34
C MET A 58 9.34 -9.25 -17.72
N ASP A 59 10.58 -9.55 -18.10
CA ASP A 59 11.08 -10.91 -18.35
C ASP A 59 11.58 -11.57 -17.06
N TYR A 60 11.82 -12.88 -17.10
CA TYR A 60 12.72 -13.48 -16.13
C TYR A 60 14.18 -13.16 -16.41
N ALA A 61 14.94 -13.13 -15.34
CA ALA A 61 16.35 -12.81 -15.44
C ALA A 61 17.15 -14.02 -15.93
N LYS A 62 18.09 -13.76 -16.83
CA LYS A 62 18.92 -14.80 -17.47
C LYS A 62 19.91 -15.44 -16.51
N GLY A 63 20.39 -16.63 -16.88
CA GLY A 63 21.47 -17.35 -16.19
C GLY A 63 21.07 -17.97 -14.85
N VAL A 64 19.78 -18.19 -14.61
CA VAL A 64 19.28 -18.93 -13.45
C VAL A 64 19.35 -20.43 -13.76
N THR A 65 19.96 -21.22 -12.87
CA THR A 65 20.21 -22.66 -13.09
C THR A 65 19.69 -23.56 -11.97
N SER A 66 19.33 -23.01 -10.82
CA SER A 66 18.76 -23.74 -9.67
C SER A 66 17.91 -22.82 -8.81
N ASN A 67 17.02 -23.41 -7.98
CA ASN A 67 16.06 -22.68 -7.13
C ASN A 67 15.35 -21.54 -7.90
N ALA A 68 14.91 -21.85 -9.12
CA ALA A 68 14.59 -20.83 -10.10
C ALA A 68 13.44 -19.90 -9.65
N LEU A 69 12.39 -20.45 -9.02
CA LEU A 69 11.30 -19.65 -8.48
C LEU A 69 11.77 -18.62 -7.44
N ASP A 70 12.67 -19.00 -6.52
CA ASP A 70 13.24 -18.08 -5.53
C ASP A 70 14.14 -17.02 -6.19
N ALA A 71 14.95 -17.43 -7.16
CA ALA A 71 15.83 -16.53 -7.90
C ALA A 71 15.04 -15.49 -8.71
N TYR A 72 13.98 -15.94 -9.40
CA TYR A 72 13.07 -15.07 -10.14
C TYR A 72 12.31 -14.15 -9.20
N ALA A 73 11.71 -14.66 -8.12
CA ALA A 73 11.01 -13.84 -7.13
C ALA A 73 11.93 -12.78 -6.52
N THR A 74 13.16 -13.13 -6.16
CA THR A 74 14.14 -12.18 -5.61
C THR A 74 14.47 -11.05 -6.59
N ARG A 75 14.70 -11.37 -7.87
CA ARG A 75 15.05 -10.37 -8.89
C ARG A 75 13.84 -9.50 -9.27
N VAL A 76 12.66 -10.11 -9.38
CA VAL A 76 11.40 -9.39 -9.62
C VAL A 76 11.08 -8.45 -8.46
N ALA A 77 11.19 -8.93 -7.20
CA ALA A 77 11.05 -8.08 -6.02
C ALA A 77 12.04 -6.91 -6.04
N GLY A 78 13.33 -7.17 -6.32
CA GLY A 78 14.34 -6.13 -6.43
C GLY A 78 14.05 -5.09 -7.53
N LEU A 79 13.49 -5.52 -8.67
CA LEU A 79 13.04 -4.60 -9.71
C LEU A 79 11.86 -3.74 -9.24
N ILE A 80 10.84 -4.37 -8.64
CA ILE A 80 9.67 -3.68 -8.10
C ILE A 80 10.09 -2.63 -7.06
N GLU A 81 11.02 -2.95 -6.17
CA GLU A 81 11.58 -2.02 -5.19
C GLU A 81 12.23 -0.79 -5.83
N LYS A 82 12.88 -0.95 -6.98
CA LYS A 82 13.49 0.17 -7.72
C LYS A 82 12.48 1.01 -8.47
N LEU A 83 11.43 0.39 -9.01
CA LEU A 83 10.44 1.06 -9.85
C LEU A 83 9.28 1.67 -9.06
N ARG A 84 9.00 1.16 -7.85
CA ARG A 84 7.90 1.68 -7.05
C ARG A 84 8.26 3.01 -6.42
N GLU A 85 7.25 3.84 -6.24
CA GLU A 85 7.31 4.95 -5.30
C GLU A 85 7.01 4.41 -3.88
N PRO A 86 7.81 4.73 -2.86
CA PRO A 86 7.74 4.08 -1.53
C PRO A 86 6.36 4.06 -0.86
N ARG A 87 5.50 5.02 -1.18
CA ARG A 87 4.17 5.20 -0.56
C ARG A 87 3.01 4.85 -1.48
N LEU A 88 3.27 4.60 -2.76
CA LEU A 88 2.21 4.26 -3.69
C LEU A 88 1.92 2.75 -3.63
N PRO A 89 0.69 2.33 -3.97
CA PRO A 89 0.32 0.94 -4.04
C PRO A 89 1.10 0.19 -5.11
N VAL A 90 1.40 -1.08 -4.82
CA VAL A 90 2.00 -2.04 -5.75
C VAL A 90 1.02 -3.19 -5.99
N VAL A 91 0.69 -3.42 -7.25
CA VAL A 91 -0.15 -4.53 -7.69
C VAL A 91 0.68 -5.48 -8.55
N LEU A 92 0.64 -6.77 -8.23
CA LEU A 92 1.26 -7.80 -9.06
C LEU A 92 0.21 -8.54 -9.87
N VAL A 93 0.46 -8.70 -11.17
CA VAL A 93 -0.37 -9.50 -12.07
C VAL A 93 0.49 -10.62 -12.65
N GLY A 94 0.23 -11.86 -12.23
CA GLY A 94 1.02 -13.03 -12.64
C GLY A 94 0.21 -13.99 -13.49
N HIS A 95 0.71 -14.39 -14.66
CA HIS A 95 0.08 -15.42 -15.50
C HIS A 95 0.79 -16.77 -15.34
N SER A 96 0.04 -17.86 -15.16
CA SER A 96 0.59 -19.22 -15.11
C SER A 96 1.78 -19.33 -14.12
N MET A 97 2.99 -19.69 -14.55
CA MET A 97 4.19 -19.68 -13.71
C MET A 97 4.50 -18.31 -13.09
N GLY A 98 4.19 -17.21 -13.78
CA GLY A 98 4.27 -15.86 -13.22
C GLY A 98 3.37 -15.64 -12.01
N GLY A 99 2.31 -16.43 -11.88
CA GLY A 99 1.52 -16.47 -10.65
C GLY A 99 2.28 -17.07 -9.46
N GLN A 100 3.09 -18.11 -9.67
CA GLN A 100 3.96 -18.67 -8.62
C GLN A 100 4.99 -17.65 -8.16
N VAL A 101 5.62 -16.95 -9.11
CA VAL A 101 6.60 -15.89 -8.82
C VAL A 101 5.92 -14.72 -8.10
N ALA A 102 4.76 -14.27 -8.56
CA ALA A 102 4.01 -13.18 -7.92
C ALA A 102 3.58 -13.53 -6.49
N GLU A 103 3.13 -14.77 -6.23
CA GLU A 103 2.79 -15.24 -4.88
C GLU A 103 4.01 -15.22 -3.96
N LEU A 104 5.18 -15.66 -4.45
CA LEU A 104 6.41 -15.63 -3.66
C LEU A 104 6.86 -14.21 -3.34
N VAL A 105 6.79 -13.29 -4.31
CA VAL A 105 7.11 -11.87 -4.07
C VAL A 105 6.15 -11.28 -3.04
N ALA A 106 4.85 -11.51 -3.17
CA ALA A 106 3.84 -11.03 -2.21
C ALA A 106 4.01 -11.62 -0.80
N GLY A 107 4.72 -12.75 -0.66
CA GLY A 107 5.06 -13.35 0.63
C GLY A 107 6.27 -12.71 1.34
N VAL A 108 7.05 -11.87 0.66
CA VAL A 108 8.28 -11.25 1.22
C VAL A 108 8.38 -9.74 1.02
N SER A 109 7.57 -9.16 0.14
CA SER A 109 7.55 -7.74 -0.19
C SER A 109 6.17 -7.12 0.05
N ARG A 110 6.12 -5.80 0.25
CA ARG A 110 4.85 -5.06 0.31
C ARG A 110 4.17 -5.09 -1.05
N VAL A 111 3.03 -5.76 -1.11
CA VAL A 111 2.12 -5.82 -2.25
C VAL A 111 0.72 -5.47 -1.75
N ASP A 112 0.06 -4.53 -2.40
CA ASP A 112 -1.25 -4.03 -1.99
C ASP A 112 -2.39 -4.83 -2.63
N ALA A 113 -2.15 -5.50 -3.77
CA ALA A 113 -3.04 -6.51 -4.33
C ALA A 113 -2.32 -7.49 -5.27
N LEU A 114 -2.88 -8.68 -5.40
CA LEU A 114 -2.36 -9.75 -6.24
C LEU A 114 -3.45 -10.25 -7.21
N ALA A 115 -3.21 -10.14 -8.52
CA ALA A 115 -4.09 -10.72 -9.54
C ALA A 115 -3.37 -11.90 -10.22
N LEU A 116 -3.93 -13.10 -10.11
CA LEU A 116 -3.36 -14.33 -10.62
C LEU A 116 -4.20 -14.85 -11.78
N ILE A 117 -3.63 -14.87 -12.98
CA ILE A 117 -4.32 -15.27 -14.20
C ILE A 117 -3.94 -16.70 -14.56
N LEU A 118 -4.89 -17.63 -14.44
CA LEU A 118 -4.64 -19.07 -14.60
C LEU A 118 -3.32 -19.54 -13.95
N PRO A 119 -3.08 -19.23 -12.67
CA PRO A 119 -1.79 -19.48 -12.04
C PRO A 119 -1.49 -20.98 -12.01
N ALA A 120 -0.24 -21.34 -12.35
CA ALA A 120 0.28 -22.63 -11.95
C ALA A 120 0.30 -22.67 -10.41
N PRO A 121 -0.13 -23.77 -9.77
CA PRO A 121 -0.19 -23.81 -8.32
C PRO A 121 1.20 -23.72 -7.71
N LEU A 122 1.38 -22.99 -6.60
CA LEU A 122 2.71 -22.82 -6.01
C LEU A 122 3.34 -24.15 -5.57
N ARG A 123 2.55 -25.18 -5.27
CA ARG A 123 3.03 -26.54 -4.97
C ARG A 123 3.58 -27.30 -6.19
N GLY A 124 3.53 -26.71 -7.36
CA GLY A 124 3.86 -27.36 -8.62
C GLY A 124 2.73 -28.23 -9.15
N TYR A 125 2.93 -28.75 -10.35
CA TYR A 125 2.01 -29.66 -11.02
C TYR A 125 2.81 -30.86 -11.54
N PRO A 126 2.94 -31.92 -10.73
CA PRO A 126 3.74 -33.08 -11.11
C PRO A 126 3.20 -33.72 -12.40
N LEU A 127 4.05 -33.80 -13.43
CA LEU A 127 3.74 -34.42 -14.70
C LEU A 127 4.11 -35.91 -14.68
N THR A 128 3.40 -36.74 -15.45
CA THR A 128 3.87 -38.10 -15.76
C THR A 128 5.16 -38.05 -16.60
N ALA A 129 5.89 -39.16 -16.70
CA ALA A 129 7.11 -39.22 -17.51
C ALA A 129 6.86 -38.83 -18.98
N ASP A 130 5.77 -39.33 -19.58
CA ASP A 130 5.39 -39.03 -20.96
C ASP A 130 5.01 -37.55 -21.14
N GLN A 131 4.27 -36.98 -20.17
CA GLN A 131 3.93 -35.57 -20.18
C GLN A 131 5.19 -34.70 -20.06
N MET A 132 6.09 -35.02 -19.12
CA MET A 132 7.35 -34.31 -18.96
C MET A 132 8.18 -34.37 -20.25
N GLN A 133 8.29 -35.53 -20.90
CA GLN A 133 8.99 -35.67 -22.17
C GLN A 133 8.37 -34.79 -23.27
N ALA A 134 7.03 -34.73 -23.34
CA ALA A 134 6.33 -33.87 -24.29
C ALA A 134 6.59 -32.37 -24.02
N PHE A 135 6.57 -31.95 -22.76
CA PHE A 135 6.88 -30.57 -22.38
C PHE A 135 8.36 -30.22 -22.59
N GLN A 136 9.30 -31.14 -22.38
CA GLN A 136 10.70 -30.94 -22.72
C GLN A 136 10.91 -30.78 -24.24
N ALA A 137 10.17 -31.55 -25.05
CA ALA A 137 10.18 -31.39 -26.50
C ALA A 137 9.63 -30.01 -26.91
N LEU A 138 8.56 -29.55 -26.26
CA LEU A 138 8.01 -28.20 -26.46
C LEU A 138 9.02 -27.11 -26.07
N ALA A 139 9.66 -27.22 -24.91
CA ALA A 139 10.66 -26.28 -24.40
C ALA A 139 11.88 -26.14 -25.33
N ARG A 140 12.19 -27.19 -26.09
CA ARG A 140 13.29 -27.23 -27.06
C ARG A 140 12.89 -26.78 -28.46
N GLN A 141 11.60 -26.61 -28.73
CA GLN A 141 11.12 -26.32 -30.08
C GLN A 141 11.41 -24.87 -30.47
N LYS A 142 11.97 -24.69 -31.67
CA LYS A 142 12.32 -23.38 -32.24
C LYS A 142 11.74 -23.14 -33.63
N ASP A 143 11.09 -24.13 -34.22
CA ASP A 143 10.31 -23.96 -35.45
C ASP A 143 9.01 -23.18 -35.15
N PRO A 144 8.83 -21.95 -35.69
CA PRO A 144 7.66 -21.13 -35.42
C PRO A 144 6.33 -21.79 -35.82
N GLN A 145 6.32 -22.64 -36.86
CA GLN A 145 5.09 -23.34 -37.28
C GLN A 145 4.68 -24.41 -36.27
N VAL A 146 5.66 -25.14 -35.71
CA VAL A 146 5.39 -26.17 -34.70
C VAL A 146 4.99 -25.53 -33.38
N VAL A 147 5.69 -24.47 -32.96
CA VAL A 147 5.31 -23.67 -31.78
C VAL A 147 3.90 -23.11 -31.95
N GLY A 148 3.58 -22.53 -33.10
CA GLY A 148 2.27 -21.97 -33.41
C GLY A 148 1.15 -23.00 -33.30
N LYS A 149 1.32 -24.20 -33.86
CA LYS A 149 0.36 -25.30 -33.69
C LYS A 149 0.17 -25.68 -32.22
N GLY A 150 1.26 -25.78 -31.46
CA GLY A 150 1.22 -26.12 -30.04
C GLY A 150 0.57 -25.06 -29.16
N ARG A 151 0.66 -23.77 -29.53
CA ARG A 151 -0.05 -22.67 -28.86
C ARG A 151 -1.52 -22.61 -29.26
N ALA A 152 -1.82 -22.74 -30.54
CA ALA A 152 -3.20 -22.79 -31.05
C ALA A 152 -4.02 -23.93 -30.44
N ALA A 153 -3.39 -25.08 -30.13
CA ALA A 153 -4.06 -26.19 -29.44
C ALA A 153 -4.49 -25.89 -27.99
N ARG A 154 -3.98 -24.79 -27.40
CA ARG A 154 -4.26 -24.32 -26.03
C ARG A 154 -4.97 -22.97 -25.99
N THR A 155 -5.35 -22.42 -27.14
CA THR A 155 -6.22 -21.26 -27.26
C THR A 155 -7.58 -21.69 -27.79
N PHE A 156 -8.62 -20.92 -27.52
CA PHE A 156 -9.91 -21.01 -28.19
C PHE A 156 -9.90 -20.15 -29.45
N GLU A 157 -9.55 -18.88 -29.26
CA GLU A 157 -9.50 -17.89 -30.34
C GLU A 157 -8.47 -16.82 -29.95
N ALA A 158 -7.42 -16.72 -30.76
CA ALA A 158 -6.42 -15.67 -30.64
C ALA A 158 -6.30 -14.96 -31.98
N ASP A 159 -6.26 -13.63 -31.92
CA ASP A 159 -5.96 -12.80 -33.07
C ASP A 159 -4.60 -13.21 -33.70
N PRO A 160 -4.46 -13.20 -35.04
CA PRO A 160 -3.23 -13.61 -35.70
C PRO A 160 -1.97 -12.87 -35.22
N ASP A 161 -2.06 -11.58 -34.90
CA ASP A 161 -0.91 -10.80 -34.41
C ASP A 161 -0.59 -11.17 -32.96
N ALA A 162 -1.63 -11.43 -32.16
CA ALA A 162 -1.45 -11.94 -30.80
C ALA A 162 -0.77 -13.32 -30.78
N MET A 163 -1.17 -14.21 -31.70
CA MET A 163 -0.56 -15.52 -31.86
C MET A 163 0.91 -15.40 -32.33
N GLN A 164 1.22 -14.45 -33.22
CA GLN A 164 2.60 -14.19 -33.63
C GLN A 164 3.48 -13.77 -32.45
N VAL A 165 2.99 -12.89 -31.56
CA VAL A 165 3.71 -12.50 -30.35
C VAL A 165 3.98 -13.70 -29.46
N LEU A 166 2.96 -14.51 -29.16
CA LEU A 166 3.14 -15.72 -28.36
C LEU A 166 4.17 -16.67 -28.98
N VAL A 167 4.09 -16.92 -30.30
CA VAL A 167 5.06 -17.76 -31.01
C VAL A 167 6.47 -17.18 -30.92
N ALA A 168 6.63 -15.88 -31.13
CA ALA A 168 7.92 -15.21 -31.06
C ALA A 168 8.53 -15.30 -29.66
N SER A 169 7.76 -15.09 -28.59
CA SER A 169 8.24 -15.23 -27.21
C SER A 169 8.82 -16.64 -26.98
N ALA A 170 8.09 -17.70 -27.34
CA ALA A 170 8.58 -19.08 -27.16
C ALA A 170 9.81 -19.42 -28.01
N VAL A 171 9.87 -18.92 -29.25
CA VAL A 171 11.03 -19.15 -30.12
C VAL A 171 12.27 -18.44 -29.55
N ASN A 172 12.10 -17.21 -29.05
CA ASN A 172 13.18 -16.37 -28.56
C ASN A 172 13.73 -16.77 -27.18
N THR A 173 12.95 -17.44 -26.33
CA THR A 173 13.44 -17.95 -25.04
C THR A 173 14.56 -18.96 -25.24
N PRO A 174 15.77 -18.79 -24.67
CA PRO A 174 16.83 -19.81 -24.77
C PRO A 174 16.37 -21.19 -24.28
N VAL A 175 16.89 -22.26 -24.89
CA VAL A 175 16.44 -23.64 -24.60
C VAL A 175 16.78 -24.05 -23.16
N ASP A 176 17.96 -23.68 -22.68
CA ASP A 176 18.39 -23.89 -21.30
C ASP A 176 17.47 -23.17 -20.30
N GLU A 177 17.14 -21.91 -20.56
CA GLU A 177 16.18 -21.14 -19.76
C GLU A 177 14.79 -21.79 -19.79
N SER A 178 14.32 -22.21 -20.96
CA SER A 178 13.03 -22.91 -21.11
C SER A 178 12.98 -24.20 -20.28
N LEU A 179 14.07 -24.98 -20.23
CA LEU A 179 14.09 -26.21 -19.43
C LEU A 179 14.15 -25.93 -17.93
N VAL A 180 14.82 -24.85 -17.52
CA VAL A 180 14.84 -24.40 -16.12
C VAL A 180 13.45 -23.95 -15.69
N GLU A 181 12.77 -23.14 -16.50
CA GLU A 181 11.40 -22.71 -16.23
C GLU A 181 10.44 -23.91 -16.14
N LEU A 182 10.56 -24.86 -17.08
CA LEU A 182 9.76 -26.09 -17.06
C LEU A 182 9.90 -26.85 -15.75
N GLU A 183 11.14 -27.12 -15.33
CA GLU A 183 11.39 -27.80 -14.06
C GLU A 183 10.83 -26.99 -12.89
N ALA A 184 11.00 -25.67 -12.91
CA ALA A 184 10.57 -24.77 -11.84
C ALA A 184 9.06 -24.81 -11.60
N TRP A 185 8.24 -24.66 -12.64
CA TRP A 185 6.78 -24.64 -12.43
C TRP A 185 6.20 -26.03 -12.16
N VAL A 186 6.80 -27.08 -12.70
CA VAL A 186 6.38 -28.47 -12.47
C VAL A 186 6.67 -28.90 -11.03
N GLN A 187 7.89 -28.67 -10.53
CA GLN A 187 8.26 -29.01 -9.15
C GLN A 187 7.64 -28.06 -8.13
N GLY A 188 7.44 -26.80 -8.53
CA GLY A 188 6.92 -25.75 -7.66
C GLY A 188 7.85 -25.42 -6.50
N HIS A 189 7.26 -24.93 -5.42
CA HIS A 189 7.95 -24.47 -4.24
C HIS A 189 7.34 -25.08 -2.98
N ARG A 190 8.18 -25.35 -1.97
CA ARG A 190 7.77 -25.96 -0.69
C ARG A 190 6.68 -25.17 0.07
N LEU A 191 6.62 -23.84 -0.14
CA LEU A 191 5.55 -23.01 0.45
C LEU A 191 4.18 -23.31 -0.17
N GLY A 192 4.14 -24.04 -1.29
CA GLY A 192 2.96 -24.63 -1.91
C GLY A 192 2.20 -25.65 -1.04
N ALA A 193 2.82 -26.17 0.03
CA ALA A 193 2.18 -27.13 0.93
C ALA A 193 1.48 -26.49 2.15
N VAL A 194 1.60 -25.18 2.34
CA VAL A 194 1.04 -24.44 3.49
C VAL A 194 0.17 -23.28 3.01
N PRO A 195 -0.73 -22.69 3.84
CA PRO A 195 -1.44 -21.47 3.48
C PRO A 195 -0.50 -20.40 2.92
N SER A 196 -0.98 -19.64 1.94
CA SER A 196 -0.20 -18.60 1.28
C SER A 196 0.26 -17.55 2.30
N ARG A 197 1.47 -17.02 2.08
CA ARG A 197 2.04 -15.93 2.89
C ARG A 197 1.65 -14.55 2.37
N ALA A 198 1.04 -14.49 1.19
CA ALA A 198 0.50 -13.25 0.66
C ALA A 198 -0.76 -12.87 1.44
N TYR A 199 -0.69 -11.74 2.16
CA TYR A 199 -1.83 -11.18 2.90
C TYR A 199 -2.66 -10.19 2.08
N ALA A 200 -2.15 -9.77 0.92
CA ALA A 200 -2.85 -8.88 0.02
C ALA A 200 -4.19 -9.50 -0.41
N PRO A 201 -5.24 -8.69 -0.66
CA PRO A 201 -6.38 -9.15 -1.44
C PRO A 201 -5.89 -9.81 -2.72
N THR A 202 -6.46 -10.97 -3.04
CA THR A 202 -6.06 -11.76 -4.21
C THR A 202 -7.26 -12.00 -5.13
N LEU A 203 -7.11 -11.69 -6.42
CA LEU A 203 -8.03 -12.11 -7.46
C LEU A 203 -7.42 -13.31 -8.20
N VAL A 204 -8.17 -14.39 -8.37
CA VAL A 204 -7.82 -15.48 -9.28
C VAL A 204 -8.72 -15.45 -10.51
N ILE A 205 -8.13 -15.24 -11.69
CA ILE A 205 -8.82 -15.31 -12.97
C ILE A 205 -8.74 -16.73 -13.52
N THR A 206 -9.90 -17.34 -13.75
CA THR A 206 -10.06 -18.64 -14.39
C THR A 206 -10.57 -18.49 -15.83
N SER A 207 -10.50 -19.55 -16.62
CA SER A 207 -11.04 -19.60 -17.99
C SER A 207 -11.53 -21.01 -18.33
N ASP A 208 -11.89 -21.25 -19.60
CA ASP A 208 -12.24 -22.56 -20.13
C ASP A 208 -11.00 -23.43 -20.46
N ASP A 209 -9.85 -23.10 -19.85
CA ASP A 209 -8.62 -23.87 -20.00
C ASP A 209 -8.81 -25.33 -19.59
N LYS A 210 -8.32 -26.22 -20.44
CA LYS A 210 -8.44 -27.68 -20.23
C LYS A 210 -7.39 -28.20 -19.27
N PHE A 211 -6.31 -27.45 -19.05
CA PHE A 211 -5.19 -27.85 -18.20
C PHE A 211 -5.40 -27.42 -16.75
N PHE A 212 -5.73 -26.15 -16.53
CA PHE A 212 -6.07 -25.58 -15.22
C PHE A 212 -7.56 -25.23 -15.15
N SER A 213 -8.40 -26.24 -14.96
CA SER A 213 -9.84 -26.04 -14.82
C SER A 213 -10.18 -25.16 -13.61
N PRO A 214 -11.33 -24.47 -13.61
CA PRO A 214 -11.76 -23.65 -12.47
C PRO A 214 -11.82 -24.44 -11.14
N SER A 215 -12.28 -25.69 -11.16
CA SER A 215 -12.33 -26.53 -9.96
C SER A 215 -10.94 -26.88 -9.44
N PHE A 216 -10.00 -27.16 -10.35
CA PHE A 216 -8.61 -27.41 -9.97
C PHE A 216 -7.97 -26.18 -9.34
N LEU A 217 -8.17 -24.99 -9.92
CA LEU A 217 -7.64 -23.74 -9.38
C LEU A 217 -8.28 -23.39 -8.03
N GLN A 218 -9.56 -23.69 -7.83
CA GLN A 218 -10.22 -23.51 -6.54
C GLN A 218 -9.52 -24.32 -5.44
N GLU A 219 -9.24 -25.60 -5.70
CA GLU A 219 -8.61 -26.51 -4.73
C GLU A 219 -7.11 -26.23 -4.55
N ALA A 220 -6.37 -26.11 -5.65
CA ALA A 220 -4.92 -26.08 -5.63
C ALA A 220 -4.33 -24.68 -5.37
N VAL A 221 -5.11 -23.62 -5.62
CA VAL A 221 -4.67 -22.23 -5.50
C VAL A 221 -5.52 -21.47 -4.50
N CYS A 222 -6.82 -21.31 -4.75
CA CYS A 222 -7.67 -20.42 -3.95
C CYS A 222 -7.75 -20.83 -2.48
N ALA A 223 -7.83 -22.14 -2.21
CA ALA A 223 -7.87 -22.67 -0.84
C ALA A 223 -6.64 -22.29 0.03
N ARG A 224 -5.55 -21.80 -0.57
CA ARG A 224 -4.35 -21.35 0.15
C ARG A 224 -4.47 -19.91 0.66
N PHE A 225 -5.33 -19.07 0.08
CA PHE A 225 -5.39 -17.63 0.37
C PHE A 225 -6.49 -17.30 1.37
N ALA A 226 -6.20 -16.40 2.31
CA ALA A 226 -7.18 -15.95 3.31
C ALA A 226 -8.19 -14.94 2.75
N ASN A 227 -7.78 -14.11 1.79
CA ASN A 227 -8.63 -13.11 1.14
C ASN A 227 -8.53 -13.28 -0.38
N VAL A 228 -9.39 -14.13 -0.94
CA VAL A 228 -9.39 -14.46 -2.36
C VAL A 228 -10.78 -14.34 -2.96
N SER A 229 -10.86 -13.71 -4.13
CA SER A 229 -12.02 -13.74 -5.01
C SER A 229 -11.66 -14.44 -6.32
N THR A 230 -12.66 -14.92 -7.04
CA THR A 230 -12.47 -15.55 -8.33
C THR A 230 -13.31 -14.86 -9.39
N GLN A 231 -12.77 -14.74 -10.60
CA GLN A 231 -13.50 -14.26 -11.76
C GLN A 231 -13.23 -15.19 -12.94
N HIS A 232 -14.26 -15.50 -13.71
CA HIS A 232 -14.17 -16.41 -14.84
C HIS A 232 -14.25 -15.64 -16.16
N VAL A 233 -13.30 -15.89 -17.06
CA VAL A 233 -13.26 -15.34 -18.42
C VAL A 233 -13.61 -16.45 -19.40
N ALA A 234 -14.86 -16.44 -19.86
CA ALA A 234 -15.39 -17.45 -20.77
C ALA A 234 -14.80 -17.32 -22.19
N GLY A 235 -14.71 -18.44 -22.89
CA GLY A 235 -14.27 -18.53 -24.28
C GLY A 235 -12.78 -18.24 -24.47
N ALA A 236 -11.96 -18.44 -23.44
CA ALA A 236 -10.51 -18.32 -23.47
C ALA A 236 -9.85 -19.63 -23.02
N GLY A 237 -8.74 -19.98 -23.67
CA GLY A 237 -7.88 -21.07 -23.24
C GLY A 237 -6.86 -20.61 -22.20
N HIS A 238 -5.61 -21.01 -22.39
CA HIS A 238 -4.53 -20.79 -21.41
C HIS A 238 -4.05 -19.34 -21.33
N TRP A 239 -4.37 -18.47 -22.29
CA TRP A 239 -3.93 -17.07 -22.30
C TRP A 239 -5.11 -16.09 -22.35
N PRO A 240 -5.97 -16.02 -21.30
CA PRO A 240 -7.13 -15.12 -21.32
C PRO A 240 -6.75 -13.65 -21.47
N HIS A 241 -5.61 -13.23 -20.93
CA HIS A 241 -5.06 -11.87 -21.11
C HIS A 241 -4.66 -11.54 -22.56
N VAL A 242 -4.54 -12.55 -23.44
CA VAL A 242 -4.23 -12.42 -24.87
C VAL A 242 -5.47 -12.65 -25.73
N GLU A 243 -6.27 -13.67 -25.40
CA GLU A 243 -7.45 -14.09 -26.15
C GLU A 243 -8.67 -13.19 -25.90
N LYS A 244 -8.85 -12.76 -24.66
CA LYS A 244 -9.94 -11.88 -24.20
C LYS A 244 -9.35 -10.71 -23.40
N PRO A 245 -8.49 -9.87 -24.02
CA PRO A 245 -7.71 -8.86 -23.32
C PRO A 245 -8.59 -7.84 -22.60
N GLN A 246 -9.68 -7.38 -23.22
CA GLN A 246 -10.59 -6.41 -22.59
C GLN A 246 -11.26 -7.00 -21.35
N ALA A 247 -11.89 -8.18 -21.46
CA ALA A 247 -12.57 -8.81 -20.34
C ALA A 247 -11.61 -9.13 -19.17
N THR A 248 -10.40 -9.56 -19.49
CA THR A 248 -9.37 -9.85 -18.49
C THR A 248 -8.85 -8.57 -17.84
N ALA A 249 -8.64 -7.51 -18.62
CA ALA A 249 -8.15 -6.25 -18.10
C ALA A 249 -9.21 -5.49 -17.28
N ASP A 250 -10.48 -5.56 -17.67
CA ASP A 250 -11.60 -5.00 -16.90
C ASP A 250 -11.75 -5.71 -15.56
N ALA A 251 -11.61 -7.04 -15.53
CA ALA A 251 -11.60 -7.83 -14.29
C ALA A 251 -10.50 -7.35 -13.33
N VAL A 252 -9.27 -7.22 -13.83
CA VAL A 252 -8.13 -6.75 -13.03
C VAL A 252 -8.32 -5.29 -12.61
N ALA A 253 -8.77 -4.41 -13.50
CA ALA A 253 -8.97 -2.99 -13.19
C ALA A 253 -10.08 -2.76 -12.15
N ALA A 254 -11.19 -3.49 -12.25
CA ALA A 254 -12.27 -3.46 -11.26
C ALA A 254 -11.77 -3.89 -9.88
N PHE A 255 -11.01 -4.99 -9.83
CA PHE A 255 -10.38 -5.46 -8.60
C PHE A 255 -9.38 -4.44 -8.02
N ILE A 256 -8.56 -3.81 -8.87
CA ILE A 256 -7.62 -2.76 -8.45
C ILE A 256 -8.35 -1.54 -7.88
N ALA A 257 -9.52 -1.18 -8.43
CA ALA A 257 -10.31 -0.06 -7.93
C ALA A 257 -10.88 -0.29 -6.52
N GLU A 258 -11.03 -1.55 -6.10
CA GLU A 258 -11.45 -1.92 -4.74
C GLU A 258 -10.31 -1.81 -3.70
N ILE A 259 -9.06 -1.68 -4.15
CA ILE A 259 -7.91 -1.48 -3.27
C ILE A 259 -8.06 -0.12 -2.59
N ARG A 260 -8.45 -0.12 -1.32
CA ARG A 260 -8.30 1.07 -0.49
C ARG A 260 -6.81 1.27 -0.25
N PRO A 261 -6.24 2.46 -0.53
CA PRO A 261 -4.83 2.71 -0.23
C PRO A 261 -4.59 2.42 1.24
N ASN A 262 -3.70 1.47 1.51
CA ASN A 262 -3.32 1.12 2.86
C ASN A 262 -2.42 2.24 3.39
N LEU A 263 -3.03 3.33 3.87
CA LEU A 263 -2.36 4.48 4.49
C LEU A 263 -1.64 4.11 5.81
N SER A 264 -1.62 2.82 6.18
CA SER A 264 -1.26 2.30 7.49
C SER A 264 0.19 1.81 7.64
N ALA A 265 1.05 1.94 6.62
CA ALA A 265 2.47 1.60 6.80
C ALA A 265 3.15 2.71 7.64
N PRO A 266 3.77 2.40 8.80
CA PRO A 266 4.50 3.38 9.58
C PRO A 266 5.62 3.98 8.72
N GLN A 267 5.58 5.29 8.47
CA GLN A 267 6.60 5.97 7.69
C GLN A 267 7.93 6.02 8.47
N VAL A 268 9.05 5.78 7.78
CA VAL A 268 10.35 6.26 8.25
C VAL A 268 10.27 7.79 8.29
N ILE A 269 10.37 8.34 9.49
CA ILE A 269 10.32 9.77 9.75
C ILE A 269 11.52 10.45 9.07
N SER A 270 11.27 11.29 8.07
CA SER A 270 12.27 12.25 7.57
C SER A 270 12.04 13.60 8.25
N ALA A 271 13.11 14.34 8.55
CA ALA A 271 13.02 15.67 9.17
C ALA A 271 12.05 16.60 8.42
N SER A 272 12.11 16.60 7.08
CA SER A 272 11.24 17.41 6.23
C SER A 272 9.72 17.14 6.33
N ASN A 273 9.30 15.93 6.72
CA ASN A 273 7.88 15.61 6.89
C ASN A 273 7.37 16.04 8.28
N LEU A 274 8.25 16.07 9.28
CA LEU A 274 7.92 16.61 10.60
C LEU A 274 7.83 18.13 10.57
N ASP A 275 8.67 18.82 9.79
CA ASP A 275 8.65 20.29 9.70
C ASP A 275 7.29 20.82 9.25
N ARG A 276 6.71 20.25 8.18
CA ARG A 276 5.36 20.62 7.73
C ARG A 276 4.29 20.29 8.77
N THR A 277 4.42 19.14 9.43
CA THR A 277 3.48 18.74 10.49
C THR A 277 3.59 19.71 11.67
N ALA A 278 4.79 20.19 11.98
CA ALA A 278 5.04 21.18 13.02
C ALA A 278 4.40 22.53 12.67
N GLU A 279 4.59 23.04 11.44
CA GLU A 279 3.96 24.28 10.98
C GLU A 279 2.43 24.22 11.12
N GLU A 280 1.81 23.15 10.61
CA GLU A 280 0.36 22.95 10.71
C GLU A 280 -0.12 22.85 12.17
N PHE A 281 0.63 22.11 13.00
CA PHE A 281 0.31 21.94 14.41
C PHE A 281 0.45 23.26 15.19
N GLU A 282 1.48 24.06 14.88
CA GLU A 282 1.71 25.35 15.52
C GLU A 282 0.62 26.36 15.14
N GLU A 283 0.20 26.41 13.88
CA GLU A 283 -0.93 27.23 13.43
C GLU A 283 -2.22 26.80 14.16
N TRP A 284 -2.50 25.49 14.20
CA TRP A 284 -3.66 24.96 14.91
C TRP A 284 -3.64 25.30 16.41
N PHE A 285 -2.51 25.15 17.10
CA PHE A 285 -2.45 25.34 18.54
C PHE A 285 -2.38 26.83 18.92
N PHE A 286 -1.47 27.58 18.31
CA PHE A 286 -1.14 28.94 18.77
C PHE A 286 -2.01 30.02 18.12
N GLU A 287 -2.57 29.77 16.94
CA GLU A 287 -3.41 30.76 16.24
C GLU A 287 -4.89 30.43 16.33
N SER A 288 -5.27 29.14 16.42
CA SER A 288 -6.69 28.75 16.50
C SER A 288 -7.15 28.36 17.91
N TYR A 289 -6.47 27.39 18.54
CA TYR A 289 -6.86 26.89 19.86
C TYR A 289 -6.72 27.94 20.97
N VAL A 290 -5.57 28.63 21.04
CA VAL A 290 -5.31 29.65 22.08
C VAL A 290 -6.28 30.82 21.97
N ASP A 291 -6.58 31.29 20.76
CA ASP A 291 -7.55 32.37 20.54
C ASP A 291 -8.95 31.94 20.96
N THR A 292 -9.36 30.71 20.64
CA THR A 292 -10.63 30.17 21.10
C THR A 292 -10.66 30.06 22.63
N TRP A 293 -9.58 29.59 23.25
CA TRP A 293 -9.46 29.54 24.71
C TRP A 293 -9.66 30.93 25.34
N ILE A 294 -9.00 31.96 24.79
CA ILE A 294 -9.12 33.34 25.26
C ILE A 294 -10.57 33.85 25.08
N ALA A 295 -11.17 33.60 23.92
CA ALA A 295 -12.54 34.01 23.62
C ALA A 295 -13.54 33.38 24.60
N VAL A 296 -13.43 32.06 24.86
CA VAL A 296 -14.31 31.38 25.82
C VAL A 296 -14.08 31.91 27.24
N CYS A 297 -12.82 32.01 27.68
CA CYS A 297 -12.52 32.42 29.05
C CYS A 297 -12.89 33.90 29.33
N SER A 298 -12.84 34.76 28.31
CA SER A 298 -13.31 36.16 28.38
C SER A 298 -14.83 36.30 28.21
N GLY A 299 -15.52 35.24 27.78
CA GLY A 299 -16.97 35.21 27.54
C GLY A 299 -17.40 35.73 26.17
N ALA A 300 -16.49 35.83 25.20
CA ALA A 300 -16.78 36.17 23.81
C ALA A 300 -17.22 34.95 22.96
N ALA A 301 -17.05 33.73 23.46
CA ALA A 301 -17.49 32.49 22.83
C ALA A 301 -18.05 31.50 23.86
N GLU A 302 -18.86 30.55 23.40
CA GLU A 302 -19.43 29.49 24.25
C GLU A 302 -18.43 28.36 24.51
N PRO A 303 -18.40 27.75 25.71
CA PRO A 303 -17.47 26.67 26.06
C PRO A 303 -17.49 25.45 25.13
N GLU A 304 -18.65 25.17 24.51
CA GLU A 304 -18.87 24.13 23.50
C GLU A 304 -17.89 24.25 22.32
N SER A 305 -17.46 25.48 22.00
CA SER A 305 -16.47 25.75 20.95
C SER A 305 -15.11 25.08 21.22
N MET A 306 -14.83 24.66 22.45
CA MET A 306 -13.58 23.96 22.79
C MET A 306 -13.60 22.48 22.39
N LEU A 307 -14.76 21.87 22.15
CA LEU A 307 -14.88 20.46 21.77
C LEU A 307 -14.30 20.16 20.38
N GLN A 308 -14.12 21.18 19.54
CA GLN A 308 -13.36 21.03 18.29
C GLN A 308 -11.86 20.80 18.53
N TYR A 309 -11.35 21.09 19.74
CA TYR A 309 -9.93 20.97 20.08
C TYR A 309 -9.65 19.91 21.14
N TRP A 310 -10.63 19.50 21.93
CA TRP A 310 -10.47 18.52 23.02
C TRP A 310 -11.25 17.24 22.69
N GLY A 311 -10.59 16.08 22.76
CA GLY A 311 -11.21 14.79 22.52
C GLY A 311 -11.75 14.11 23.78
N ALA A 312 -12.56 13.08 23.60
CA ALA A 312 -12.92 12.12 24.64
C ALA A 312 -12.64 10.68 24.12
N PRO A 313 -12.02 9.79 24.92
CA PRO A 313 -11.59 10.00 26.30
C PRO A 313 -10.35 10.90 26.40
N LEU A 314 -10.26 11.67 27.49
CA LEU A 314 -9.10 12.53 27.80
C LEU A 314 -8.62 12.31 29.23
N HIS A 315 -7.31 12.28 29.46
CA HIS A 315 -6.75 12.25 30.80
C HIS A 315 -6.31 13.64 31.25
N ALA A 316 -6.97 14.20 32.27
CA ALA A 316 -6.66 15.51 32.82
C ALA A 316 -5.91 15.35 34.15
N ALA A 317 -4.60 15.62 34.17
CA ALA A 317 -3.78 15.75 35.37
C ALA A 317 -3.70 17.23 35.79
N ALA A 318 -4.84 17.79 36.21
CA ALA A 318 -4.93 19.19 36.62
C ALA A 318 -4.51 19.38 38.08
N MET A 319 -4.07 20.59 38.44
CA MET A 319 -3.55 20.95 39.78
C MET A 319 -4.38 20.44 40.97
N VAL A 320 -5.71 20.39 40.84
CA VAL A 320 -6.62 20.01 41.93
C VAL A 320 -7.04 18.55 41.85
N ARG A 321 -7.04 17.95 40.65
CA ARG A 321 -7.57 16.61 40.42
C ARG A 321 -6.96 16.00 39.17
N THR A 322 -6.61 14.72 39.29
CA THR A 322 -6.29 13.85 38.16
C THR A 322 -7.48 12.93 37.87
N GLN A 323 -7.99 12.93 36.64
CA GLN A 323 -9.14 12.10 36.25
C GLN A 323 -9.18 11.80 34.75
N TRP A 324 -9.83 10.69 34.39
CA TRP A 324 -10.28 10.42 33.02
C TRP A 324 -11.62 11.10 32.78
N LEU A 325 -11.72 11.83 31.67
CA LEU A 325 -12.94 12.45 31.15
C LEU A 325 -13.42 11.56 30.01
N MET A 326 -14.51 10.81 30.22
CA MET A 326 -14.92 9.74 29.30
C MET A 326 -15.89 10.23 28.22
N SER A 327 -16.47 11.42 28.40
CA SER A 327 -17.44 12.03 27.48
C SER A 327 -17.13 13.51 27.22
N GLU A 328 -17.70 14.06 26.14
CA GLU A 328 -17.63 15.50 25.85
C GLU A 328 -18.21 16.35 26.98
N SER A 329 -19.25 15.87 27.65
CA SER A 329 -19.83 16.53 28.83
C SER A 329 -18.84 16.63 29.99
N ASP A 330 -18.04 15.59 30.23
CA ASP A 330 -16.98 15.59 31.25
C ASP A 330 -15.87 16.60 30.89
N VAL A 331 -15.50 16.65 29.61
CA VAL A 331 -14.53 17.62 29.07
C VAL A 331 -15.04 19.05 29.27
N LEU A 332 -16.29 19.35 28.90
CA LEU A 332 -16.89 20.66 29.11
C LEU A 332 -16.95 21.06 30.58
N ALA A 333 -17.29 20.13 31.47
CA ALA A 333 -17.28 20.38 32.91
C ALA A 333 -15.89 20.79 33.42
N GLN A 334 -14.84 20.11 32.95
CA GLN A 334 -13.45 20.44 33.30
C GLN A 334 -13.03 21.83 32.79
N ILE A 335 -13.40 22.18 31.55
CA ILE A 335 -13.11 23.49 30.96
C ILE A 335 -13.79 24.60 31.76
N ARG A 336 -15.10 24.44 32.03
CA ARG A 336 -15.89 25.40 32.83
C ARG A 336 -15.30 25.57 34.24
N ALA A 337 -14.89 24.47 34.89
CA ALA A 337 -14.26 24.51 36.20
C ALA A 337 -12.92 25.28 36.20
N THR A 338 -12.19 25.25 35.09
CA THR A 338 -10.92 25.97 34.94
C THR A 338 -11.13 27.46 34.63
N GLN A 339 -12.12 27.79 33.81
CA GLN A 339 -12.35 29.16 33.32
C GLN A 339 -13.19 30.02 34.27
N ALA A 340 -14.13 29.44 35.03
CA ALA A 340 -15.01 30.21 35.91
C ALA A 340 -14.25 31.05 36.96
N PRO A 341 -13.21 30.51 37.65
CA PRO A 341 -12.41 31.32 38.57
C PRO A 341 -11.63 32.43 37.87
N LEU A 342 -11.06 32.16 36.69
CA LEU A 342 -10.33 33.16 35.91
C LEU A 342 -11.23 34.32 35.49
N LYS A 343 -12.43 34.02 35.00
CA LYS A 343 -13.42 35.02 34.63
C LYS A 343 -13.82 35.88 35.83
N ALA A 344 -14.03 35.26 36.99
CA ALA A 344 -14.31 35.98 38.24
C ALA A 344 -13.15 36.89 38.69
N SER A 345 -11.91 36.52 38.38
CA SER A 345 -10.70 37.33 38.64
C SER A 345 -10.43 38.42 37.59
N GLY A 346 -11.33 38.64 36.63
CA GLY A 346 -11.19 39.69 35.61
C GLY A 346 -10.21 39.36 34.49
N TYR A 347 -10.05 38.07 34.15
CA TYR A 347 -9.26 37.60 33.02
C TYR A 347 -9.63 38.29 31.70
N ARG A 348 -8.61 38.62 30.90
CA ARG A 348 -8.76 39.17 29.55
C ARG A 348 -8.04 38.38 28.47
N THR A 349 -6.82 37.92 28.74
CA THR A 349 -6.00 37.26 27.72
C THR A 349 -4.98 36.34 28.36
N THR A 350 -4.36 35.49 27.54
CA THR A 350 -3.20 34.69 27.89
C THR A 350 -2.05 35.08 26.96
N LYS A 351 -0.89 35.41 27.52
CA LYS A 351 0.37 35.54 26.77
C LYS A 351 1.19 34.27 26.97
N ILE A 352 1.82 33.78 25.90
CA ILE A 352 2.71 32.61 25.97
C ILE A 352 4.13 33.14 26.12
N LEU A 353 4.74 32.86 27.27
CA LEU A 353 6.07 33.36 27.63
C LEU A 353 7.20 32.48 27.07
N ASP A 354 6.97 31.17 27.08
CA ASP A 354 7.90 30.16 26.59
C ASP A 354 7.09 28.96 26.09
N ARG A 355 7.62 28.24 25.10
CA ARG A 355 6.93 27.10 24.49
C ARG A 355 7.92 26.09 23.91
N ARG A 356 7.51 24.83 23.92
CA ARG A 356 8.20 23.72 23.27
C ARG A 356 7.17 22.84 22.58
N VAL A 357 7.34 22.60 21.29
CA VAL A 357 6.55 21.65 20.51
C VAL A 357 7.43 20.46 20.17
N THR A 358 6.90 19.25 20.32
CA THR A 358 7.53 18.03 19.85
C THR A 358 6.56 17.29 18.94
N ILE A 359 6.92 17.13 17.67
CA ILE A 359 6.16 16.30 16.74
C ILE A 359 6.73 14.89 16.78
N TYR A 360 5.93 13.92 17.21
CA TYR A 360 6.33 12.51 17.26
C TYR A 360 6.19 11.85 15.89
N ASN A 361 5.10 12.17 15.18
CA ASN A 361 4.80 11.74 13.81
C ASN A 361 3.67 12.60 13.24
N GLN A 362 3.16 12.26 12.04
CA GLN A 362 2.08 13.00 11.37
C GLN A 362 0.75 13.05 12.15
N SER A 363 0.57 12.13 13.11
CA SER A 363 -0.68 11.95 13.85
C SER A 363 -0.55 12.18 15.36
N ALA A 364 0.64 12.51 15.88
CA ALA A 364 0.84 12.72 17.31
C ALA A 364 1.91 13.78 17.58
N ALA A 365 1.60 14.67 18.51
CA ALA A 365 2.46 15.76 18.95
C ALA A 365 2.19 16.09 20.42
N CYS A 366 3.15 16.74 21.05
CA CYS A 366 2.91 17.38 22.33
C CYS A 366 3.36 18.84 22.30
N VAL A 367 2.75 19.63 23.19
CA VAL A 367 3.10 21.02 23.40
C VAL A 367 3.17 21.34 24.88
N ASP A 368 4.31 21.89 25.27
CA ASP A 368 4.52 22.53 26.55
C ASP A 368 4.48 24.04 26.32
N ALA A 369 3.78 24.76 27.20
CA ALA A 369 3.68 26.21 27.11
C ALA A 369 3.61 26.83 28.51
N LEU A 370 4.34 27.92 28.70
CA LEU A 370 4.29 28.74 29.90
C LEU A 370 3.31 29.90 29.66
N TRP A 371 2.14 29.81 30.26
CA TRP A 371 1.05 30.75 30.09
C TRP A 371 1.08 31.82 31.17
N SER A 372 1.11 33.08 30.77
CA SER A 372 0.84 34.26 31.60
C SER A 372 -0.61 34.70 31.38
N ARG A 373 -1.48 34.37 32.32
CA ARG A 373 -2.91 34.76 32.28
C ARG A 373 -3.05 36.17 32.83
N LYS A 374 -3.61 37.07 32.04
CA LYS A 374 -3.60 38.52 32.27
C LYS A 374 -5.00 39.08 32.51
N GLY A 375 -5.10 40.04 33.40
CA GLY A 375 -6.31 40.81 33.68
C GLY A 375 -6.44 42.08 32.81
N ALA A 376 -7.45 42.89 33.12
CA ALA A 376 -7.78 44.09 32.33
C ALA A 376 -6.74 45.23 32.34
N GLN A 377 -5.82 45.25 33.30
CA GLN A 377 -4.74 46.24 33.40
C GLN A 377 -3.37 45.61 33.04
N ASP A 378 -3.36 44.51 32.26
CA ASP A 378 -2.18 43.70 31.93
C ASP A 378 -1.40 43.15 33.16
N GLN A 379 -2.06 43.13 34.32
CA GLN A 379 -1.55 42.47 35.52
C GLN A 379 -1.61 40.95 35.34
N GLU A 380 -0.58 40.23 35.80
CA GLU A 380 -0.55 38.77 35.79
C GLU A 380 -1.43 38.22 36.91
N LEU A 381 -2.45 37.45 36.54
CA LEU A 381 -3.37 36.78 37.46
C LEU A 381 -2.82 35.42 37.88
N GLN A 382 -2.28 34.68 36.91
CA GLN A 382 -1.68 33.37 37.12
C GLN A 382 -0.59 33.16 36.08
N ARG A 383 0.49 32.51 36.52
CA ARG A 383 1.47 31.91 35.61
C ARG A 383 1.43 30.40 35.75
N VAL A 384 1.23 29.73 34.62
CA VAL A 384 0.91 28.30 34.57
C VAL A 384 1.76 27.63 33.51
N ALA A 385 2.50 26.60 33.87
CA ALA A 385 3.06 25.69 32.88
C ALA A 385 1.98 24.66 32.51
N THR A 386 1.70 24.51 31.22
CA THR A 386 0.71 23.58 30.67
C THR A 386 1.37 22.64 29.67
N HIS A 387 1.05 21.36 29.78
CA HIS A 387 1.42 20.31 28.84
C HIS A 387 0.14 19.77 28.22
N PHE A 388 0.17 19.56 26.90
CA PHE A 388 -0.90 18.88 26.17
C PHE A 388 -0.29 17.78 25.31
N GLU A 389 -0.86 16.58 25.42
CA GLU A 389 -0.67 15.48 24.46
C GLU A 389 -1.79 15.57 23.44
N VAL A 390 -1.45 15.54 22.14
CA VAL A 390 -2.37 15.84 21.05
C VAL A 390 -2.27 14.79 19.95
N HIS A 391 -3.41 14.24 19.55
CA HIS A 391 -3.50 13.29 18.44
C HIS A 391 -4.32 13.87 17.28
N ARG A 392 -3.95 13.51 16.05
CA ARG A 392 -4.74 13.81 14.86
C ARG A 392 -5.83 12.74 14.70
N THR A 393 -7.07 13.21 14.56
CA THR A 393 -8.25 12.40 14.24
C THR A 393 -8.73 12.74 12.82
N ASP A 394 -9.74 12.04 12.31
CA ASP A 394 -10.38 12.38 11.03
C ASP A 394 -10.94 13.82 11.01
N ASN A 395 -11.23 14.39 12.19
CA ASN A 395 -11.74 15.74 12.35
C ASN A 395 -10.64 16.76 12.75
N GLY A 396 -9.37 16.41 12.57
CA GLY A 396 -8.21 17.24 12.90
C GLY A 396 -7.59 16.92 14.28
N TRP A 397 -6.71 17.80 14.73
CA TRP A 397 -5.98 17.67 16.00
C TRP A 397 -6.92 17.77 17.22
N ARG A 398 -6.67 16.91 18.21
CA ARG A 398 -7.42 16.83 19.47
C ARG A 398 -6.46 16.62 20.64
N VAL A 399 -6.60 17.44 21.68
CA VAL A 399 -6.00 17.18 22.98
C VAL A 399 -6.58 15.88 23.52
N VAL A 400 -5.71 14.96 23.95
CA VAL A 400 -6.07 13.65 24.52
C VAL A 400 -5.52 13.46 25.93
N ALA A 401 -4.52 14.26 26.33
CA ALA A 401 -4.12 14.37 27.73
C ALA A 401 -3.63 15.78 28.03
N MET A 402 -3.69 16.17 29.30
CA MET A 402 -3.12 17.43 29.76
C MET A 402 -2.52 17.32 31.16
N ALA A 403 -1.51 18.13 31.43
CA ALA A 403 -1.00 18.38 32.78
C ALA A 403 -0.74 19.86 32.99
N ASN A 404 -0.90 20.38 34.21
CA ASN A 404 -0.53 21.76 34.49
C ASN A 404 -0.09 22.00 35.94
N THR A 405 0.73 23.03 36.12
CA THR A 405 1.15 23.51 37.44
C THR A 405 1.26 25.03 37.46
N LEU A 406 0.93 25.65 38.59
CA LEU A 406 1.29 27.05 38.85
C LEU A 406 2.80 27.16 39.05
N THR A 407 3.35 28.30 38.69
CA THR A 407 4.78 28.58 38.83
C THR A 407 5.06 30.09 38.82
N ASP A 408 6.20 30.51 39.35
CA ASP A 408 6.79 31.83 39.23
C ASP A 408 7.98 31.87 38.25
N ALA A 409 8.37 30.71 37.70
CA ALA A 409 9.44 30.58 36.72
C ALA A 409 9.19 31.41 35.47
N GLU A 410 10.26 31.77 34.77
CA GLU A 410 10.19 32.52 33.51
C GLU A 410 10.46 31.64 32.28
N GLN A 411 10.94 30.42 32.49
CA GLN A 411 11.26 29.46 31.42
C GLN A 411 10.73 28.07 31.77
N LEU A 412 10.25 27.33 30.76
CA LEU A 412 9.75 25.96 30.91
C LEU A 412 10.81 25.03 31.48
N ALA A 413 12.08 25.20 31.11
CA ALA A 413 13.18 24.37 31.61
C ALA A 413 13.38 24.45 33.13
N GLN A 414 12.94 25.52 33.78
CA GLN A 414 12.96 25.67 35.25
C GLN A 414 11.83 24.90 35.92
N VAL A 415 10.69 24.74 35.24
CA VAL A 415 9.52 24.00 35.73
C VAL A 415 9.64 22.51 35.44
N TRP A 416 10.00 22.17 34.20
CA TRP A 416 10.13 20.82 33.66
C TRP A 416 11.52 20.64 33.02
N PRO A 417 12.56 20.42 33.84
CA PRO A 417 13.91 20.21 33.34
C PRO A 417 13.98 18.95 32.49
N LEU A 418 14.64 19.05 31.33
CA LEU A 418 15.04 17.88 30.56
C LEU A 418 16.04 17.08 31.41
N ARG A 419 15.78 15.78 31.59
CA ARG A 419 16.64 14.86 32.35
C ARG A 419 17.29 13.85 31.43
#